data_AF-A0A7J4LLN5-F1
#
_entry.id   AF-A0A7J4LLN5-F1
#
_cell.length_a   1.000
_cell.length_b   1.000
_cell.length_c   1.000
_cell.angle_alpha   90.00
_cell.angle_beta   90.00
_cell.angle_gamma   90.00
#
_symmetry.space_group_name_H-M   'P 1'
#
loop_
_entity.id
_entity.type
_entity.pdbx_description
1 polymer ?
#
loop_
_entity_poly.entity_id
_entity_poly.type
_entity_poly.pdbx_seq_one_letter_code
_entity_poly.pdbx_strand_id
1 'polypeptide(L)' 'VGFGISNKNQVKEVIDAGADGAIVGSAVVKLIENNLGNKEKMLVDVKNFINEMKK' A
#
# COMPACT_ATOMS: atom_id res chain seq x y z
N VAL A 1 7.48 8.41 7.60
CA VAL A 1 6.91 9.29 6.53
C VAL A 1 5.67 8.61 5.96
N GLY A 2 4.64 9.33 5.48
CA GLY A 2 3.35 8.68 5.17
C GLY A 2 2.45 9.30 4.11
N PHE A 3 2.86 10.39 3.46
CA PHE A 3 2.05 11.03 2.43
C PHE A 3 2.51 10.62 1.03
N GLY A 4 1.57 10.21 0.16
CA GLY A 4 1.86 9.90 -1.24
C GLY A 4 2.57 8.57 -1.53
N ILE A 5 2.73 7.69 -0.54
CA ILE A 5 3.36 6.38 -0.74
C ILE A 5 2.36 5.43 -1.39
N SER A 6 2.77 4.80 -2.49
CA SER A 6 1.90 3.99 -3.34
C SER A 6 2.57 2.76 -3.94
N ASN A 7 3.90 2.62 -3.81
CA ASN A 7 4.65 1.47 -4.31
C ASN A 7 5.81 1.10 -3.36
N LYS A 8 6.34 -0.11 -3.54
CA LYS A 8 7.43 -0.66 -2.72
C LYS A 8 8.72 0.19 -2.77
N ASN A 9 9.05 0.78 -3.93
CA ASN A 9 10.26 1.58 -4.07
C ASN A 9 10.20 2.82 -3.17
N GLN A 10 9.05 3.49 -3.10
CA GLN A 10 8.85 4.63 -2.20
C GLN A 10 8.92 4.24 -0.72
N VAL A 11 8.43 3.04 -0.36
CA VAL A 11 8.60 2.50 1.00
C VAL A 11 10.08 2.34 1.33
N LYS A 12 10.85 1.75 0.40
CA LYS A 12 12.29 1.56 0.56
C LYS A 12 13.04 2.88 0.65
N GLU A 13 12.79 3.82 -0.24
CA GLU A 13 13.41 5.15 -0.24
C GLU A 13 13.20 5.89 1.10
N VAL A 14 12.00 5.80 1.66
CA VAL A 14 11.66 6.42 2.95
C VAL A 14 12.45 5.79 4.10
N ILE A 15 12.61 4.47 4.09
CA ILE A 15 13.39 3.74 5.10
C ILE A 15 14.88 4.04 4.94
N ASP A 16 15.39 4.01 3.71
CA ASP A 16 16.79 4.32 3.38
C ASP A 16 17.15 5.77 3.74
N ALA A 17 16.17 6.69 3.69
CA ALA A 17 16.31 8.07 4.15
C ALA A 17 16.33 8.22 5.69
N GLY A 18 16.24 7.12 6.44
CA GLY A 18 16.36 7.09 7.90
C GLY A 18 15.04 7.07 8.66
N ALA A 19 13.89 6.81 8.01
CA ALA A 19 12.63 6.61 8.71
C ALA A 19 12.50 5.18 9.23
N ASP A 20 11.92 5.00 10.42
CA ASP A 20 11.61 3.67 10.97
C ASP A 20 10.51 2.93 10.18
N GLY A 21 9.80 3.64 9.31
CA GLY A 21 8.76 3.06 8.47
C GLY A 21 7.98 4.04 7.60
N ALA A 22 7.09 3.44 6.82
CA ALA A 22 6.21 4.09 5.85
C ALA A 22 4.73 3.84 6.17
N ILE A 23 3.88 4.85 6.03
CA ILE A 23 2.42 4.71 6.12
C ILE A 23 1.82 4.81 4.70
N VAL A 24 0.97 3.85 4.34
CA VAL A 24 0.35 3.73 3.01
C VAL A 24 -1.17 3.73 3.15
N GLY A 25 -1.79 4.90 3.00
CA GLY A 25 -3.24 5.07 3.15
C GLY A 25 -3.98 5.07 1.81
N SER A 26 -3.80 6.13 1.01
CA SER A 26 -4.60 6.39 -0.19
C SER A 26 -4.54 5.26 -1.23
N ALA A 27 -3.41 4.55 -1.34
CA ALA A 27 -3.29 3.42 -2.26
C ALA A 27 -4.19 2.24 -1.84
N VAL A 28 -4.33 1.98 -0.53
CA VAL A 28 -5.23 0.94 -0.02
C VAL A 28 -6.69 1.34 -0.22
N VAL A 29 -7.04 2.60 0.07
CA VAL A 29 -8.41 3.11 -0.15
C VAL A 29 -8.80 3.02 -1.62
N LYS A 30 -7.88 3.34 -2.54
CA LYS A 30 -8.12 3.23 -3.98
C LYS A 30 -8.39 1.81 -4.45
N LEU A 31 -7.72 0.80 -3.86
CA LEU A 31 -7.99 -0.61 -4.14
C LEU A 31 -9.39 -1.04 -3.67
N ILE A 32 -9.86 -0.49 -2.55
CA ILE A 32 -11.22 -0.71 -2.04
C ILE A 32 -12.24 -0.05 -2.98
N GLU A 33 -12.02 1.21 -3.34
CA GLU A 33 -12.88 1.98 -4.25
C GLU A 33 -13.04 1.31 -5.62
N ASN A 34 -11.96 0.74 -6.16
CA ASN A 34 -11.98 0.04 -7.45
C ASN A 34 -12.74 -1.31 -7.41
N ASN A 35 -13.04 -1.84 -6.23
CA ASN A 35 -13.63 -3.18 -6.07
C ASN A 35 -14.92 -3.18 -5.23
N LEU A 36 -15.64 -2.06 -5.13
CA LEU A 36 -16.88 -1.94 -4.32
C LEU A 36 -17.96 -3.00 -4.64
N GLY A 37 -18.01 -3.47 -5.90
CA GLY A 37 -18.96 -4.51 -6.34
C GLY A 37 -18.47 -5.96 -6.15
N ASN A 38 -17.21 -6.17 -5.77
CA ASN A 38 -16.64 -7.52 -5.61
C ASN A 38 -15.71 -7.58 -4.39
N LYS A 39 -16.30 -7.94 -3.25
CA LYS A 39 -15.61 -8.01 -1.97
C LYS A 39 -14.49 -9.05 -1.93
N GLU A 40 -14.64 -10.21 -2.57
CA GLU A 40 -13.60 -11.23 -2.58
C GLU A 40 -12.36 -10.76 -3.31
N LYS A 41 -12.56 -10.18 -4.51
CA LYS A 41 -11.48 -9.60 -5.29
C LYS A 41 -10.79 -8.46 -4.53
N MET A 42 -11.57 -7.57 -3.90
CA MET A 42 -11.04 -6.49 -3.07
C MET A 42 -10.07 -7.02 -2.00
N LEU A 43 -10.45 -8.07 -1.27
CA LEU A 43 -9.61 -8.64 -0.21
C LEU A 43 -8.34 -9.27 -0.76
N VAL A 44 -8.42 -9.96 -1.92
CA VAL A 44 -7.25 -10.53 -2.59
C VAL A 44 -6.30 -9.42 -3.05
N ASP A 45 -6.81 -8.38 -3.69
CA ASP A 45 -6.02 -7.26 -4.19
C ASP A 45 -5.32 -6.51 -3.04
N VAL A 46 -6.05 -6.21 -1.95
CA VAL A 46 -5.48 -5.57 -0.75
C VAL A 46 -4.41 -6.45 -0.11
N LYS A 47 -4.64 -7.76 0.02
CA LYS A 47 -3.66 -8.70 0.58
C LYS A 47 -2.39 -8.76 -0.26
N ASN A 48 -2.53 -8.84 -1.58
CA ASN A 48 -1.39 -8.88 -2.50
C ASN A 48 -0.58 -7.59 -2.41
N PHE A 49 -1.25 -6.45 -2.41
CA PHE A 49 -0.62 -5.14 -2.28
C PHE A 49 0.17 -5.01 -0.96
N ILE A 50 -0.42 -5.38 0.18
CA ILE A 50 0.28 -5.32 1.48
C ILE A 50 1.50 -6.25 1.49
N ASN A 51 1.39 -7.45 0.93
CA ASN A 51 2.51 -8.39 0.85
C ASN A 51 3.65 -7.87 -0.05
N GLU A 52 3.33 -7.13 -1.10
CA GLU A 52 4.33 -6.49 -1.95
C GLU A 52 5.08 -5.39 -1.19
N MET A 53 4.38 -4.56 -0.42
CA MET A 53 4.97 -3.43 0.33
C MET A 53 5.87 -3.88 1.49
N LYS A 54 5.63 -5.06 2.06
CA LYS A 54 6.36 -5.56 3.23
C LYS A 54 7.64 -6.34 2.87
N LYS A 55 7.74 -6.85 1.65
CA LYS A 55 8.95 -7.49 1.12
C LYS A 55 9.97 -6.44 0.73
#